data_AF-A0A9E0NYP5-F1
#
_entry.id   AF-A0A9E0NYP5-F1
#
_cell.length_a   1.000
_cell.length_b   1.000
_cell.length_c   1.000
_cell.angle_alpha   90.00
_cell.angle_beta   90.00
_cell.angle_gamma   90.00
#
_symmetry.space_group_name_H-M   'P 1'
#
loop_
_entity.id
_entity.type
_entity.pdbx_description
1 polymer ?
#
loop_
_entity_poly.entity_id
_entity_poly.type
_entity_poly.pdbx_seq_one_letter_code
_entity_poly.pdbx_strand_id
1 'polypeptide(L)'
;MFEIEVTILDLLIKGFIVGIVVSAPLGPVGVLCIQRTLNKGRWYGFITGLGASLSDIAYALLTGYGMSFIFDFINANLFYLQLLGSIMLLGFGFYTFRSNPVQSIRPISTNKGSYFHNFITAFAVTLSNPLIIFLFIGLFARFAFVLPGMPVYEEVIGYLAILLGALTWWFGITFFVSKVRTRFNLRGIWLINRIIGGVVMVVSLLGFIFTLLGASFY
;
A
#
# COMPACT_ATOMS: atom_id res chain seq x y z
N MET A 1 -0.58 -5.75 -35.26
CA MET A 1 0.31 -4.84 -34.52
C MET A 1 -0.59 -3.98 -33.64
N PHE A 2 -1.06 -4.53 -32.52
CA PHE A 2 -1.76 -3.76 -31.50
C PHE A 2 -0.68 -3.35 -30.52
N GLU A 3 -0.12 -2.16 -30.72
CA GLU A 3 0.83 -1.58 -29.80
C GLU A 3 0.13 -1.29 -28.47
N ILE A 4 0.78 -1.74 -27.42
CA ILE A 4 0.42 -1.56 -26.03
C ILE A 4 0.64 -0.07 -25.71
N GLU A 5 -0.32 0.80 -26.01
CA GLU A 5 -0.38 2.11 -25.36
C GLU A 5 -0.95 1.91 -23.96
N VAL A 6 -0.13 1.41 -23.02
CA VAL A 6 -0.33 1.78 -21.62
C VAL A 6 -0.08 3.27 -21.59
N THR A 7 -1.15 4.06 -21.76
CA THR A 7 -1.01 5.51 -21.65
C THR A 7 -0.39 5.80 -20.28
N ILE A 8 0.60 6.68 -20.23
CA ILE A 8 1.29 7.09 -19.00
C ILE A 8 0.28 7.40 -17.87
N LEU A 9 -0.90 7.91 -18.26
CA LEU A 9 -2.05 8.14 -17.39
C LEU A 9 -2.55 6.88 -16.68
N ASP A 10 -2.71 5.75 -17.38
CA ASP A 10 -3.12 4.47 -16.77
C ASP A 10 -2.10 4.01 -15.73
N LEU A 11 -0.80 4.11 -16.06
CA LEU A 11 0.26 3.77 -15.12
C LEU A 11 0.28 4.68 -13.90
N LEU A 12 0.07 5.99 -14.09
CA LEU A 12 -0.06 6.96 -12.99
C LEU A 12 -1.24 6.61 -12.08
N ILE A 13 -2.41 6.29 -12.65
CA ILE A 13 -3.60 5.95 -11.88
C ILE A 13 -3.40 4.64 -11.12
N LYS A 14 -2.91 3.60 -11.79
CA LYS A 14 -2.63 2.29 -11.18
C LYS A 14 -1.60 2.43 -10.05
N GLY A 15 -0.48 3.12 -10.32
CA GLY A 15 0.58 3.33 -9.32
C GLY A 15 0.06 4.11 -8.12
N PHE A 16 -0.70 5.17 -8.34
CA PHE A 16 -1.31 5.96 -7.27
C PHE A 16 -2.25 5.12 -6.39
N ILE A 17 -3.12 4.31 -7.01
CA ILE A 17 -4.02 3.39 -6.29
C ILE A 17 -3.21 2.38 -5.48
N VAL A 18 -2.17 1.77 -6.07
CA VAL A 18 -1.29 0.83 -5.38
C VAL A 18 -0.66 1.49 -4.15
N GLY A 19 -0.13 2.71 -4.28
CA GLY A 19 0.44 3.46 -3.16
C GLY A 19 -0.55 3.69 -2.00
N ILE A 20 -1.79 4.08 -2.32
CA ILE A 20 -2.85 4.24 -1.31
C ILE A 20 -3.18 2.90 -0.66
N VAL A 21 -3.42 1.85 -1.45
CA VAL A 21 -3.87 0.55 -0.93
C VAL A 21 -2.82 -0.10 -0.05
N VAL A 22 -1.53 0.03 -0.39
CA VAL A 22 -0.44 -0.48 0.45
C VAL A 22 -0.32 0.28 1.77
N SER A 23 -0.49 1.61 1.73
CA SER A 23 -0.36 2.45 2.92
C SER A 23 -1.61 2.47 3.81
N ALA A 24 -2.77 2.07 3.28
CA ALA A 24 -4.05 2.17 3.97
C ALA A 24 -4.17 1.34 5.26
N PRO A 25 -3.85 0.03 5.25
CA PRO A 25 -4.04 -0.86 6.38
C PRO A 25 -3.32 -0.36 7.64
N LEU A 26 -4.08 -0.14 8.72
CA LEU A 26 -3.51 0.29 10.00
C LEU A 26 -2.93 -0.91 10.75
N GLY A 27 -1.74 -1.32 10.33
CA GLY A 27 -0.85 -2.22 11.07
C GLY A 27 0.01 -1.46 12.11
N PRO A 28 1.18 -2.01 12.49
CA PRO A 28 2.08 -1.38 13.46
C PRO A 28 2.48 0.05 13.10
N VAL A 29 2.75 0.30 11.83
CA VAL A 29 3.18 1.61 11.31
C VAL A 29 2.04 2.62 11.35
N GLY A 30 0.83 2.22 10.93
CA GLY A 30 -0.36 3.07 10.96
C GLY A 30 -0.73 3.49 12.38
N VAL A 31 -0.70 2.53 13.33
CA VAL A 31 -0.92 2.81 14.74
C VAL A 31 0.16 3.72 15.32
N LEU A 32 1.44 3.46 15.00
CA LEU A 32 2.56 4.31 15.40
C LEU A 32 2.43 5.74 14.87
N CYS A 33 1.99 5.89 13.62
CA CYS A 33 1.74 7.18 12.98
C CYS A 33 0.64 7.96 13.72
N ILE A 34 -0.52 7.33 13.95
CA ILE A 34 -1.63 7.91 14.72
C ILE A 34 -1.15 8.33 16.12
N GLN A 35 -0.45 7.43 16.81
CA GLN A 35 0.10 7.66 18.13
C GLN A 35 1.02 8.89 18.17
N ARG A 36 1.93 9.03 17.20
CA ARG A 36 2.83 10.18 17.10
C ARG A 36 2.10 11.45 16.70
N THR A 37 1.09 11.38 15.83
CA THR A 37 0.21 12.51 15.50
C THR A 37 -0.48 13.06 16.74
N LEU A 38 -1.06 12.20 17.57
CA LEU A 38 -1.84 12.59 18.74
C LEU A 38 -0.97 13.12 19.89
N ASN A 39 0.20 12.51 20.12
CA ASN A 39 1.05 12.79 21.28
C ASN A 39 2.19 13.77 21.00
N LYS A 40 2.81 13.72 19.81
CA LYS A 40 3.99 14.54 19.46
C LYS A 40 3.64 15.69 18.51
N GLY A 41 2.53 15.57 17.78
CA GLY A 41 2.01 16.57 16.85
C GLY A 41 1.95 16.04 15.41
N ARG A 42 1.17 16.72 14.54
CA ARG A 42 0.89 16.28 13.16
C ARG A 42 2.14 15.96 12.35
N TRP A 43 3.14 16.84 12.40
CA TRP A 43 4.37 16.69 11.61
C TRP A 43 5.17 15.45 12.02
N TYR A 44 5.19 15.07 13.30
CA TYR A 44 5.84 13.82 13.72
C TYR A 44 5.15 12.58 13.16
N GLY A 45 3.82 12.60 13.05
CA GLY A 45 3.08 11.56 12.34
C GLY A 45 3.38 11.56 10.84
N PHE A 46 3.41 12.73 10.21
CA PHE A 46 3.70 12.82 8.77
C PHE A 46 5.11 12.32 8.42
N ILE A 47 6.12 12.70 9.20
CA ILE A 47 7.50 12.17 9.05
C ILE A 47 7.56 10.65 9.27
N THR A 48 6.71 10.10 10.14
CA THR A 48 6.57 8.64 10.29
C THR A 48 6.03 8.02 9.00
N GLY A 49 5.02 8.64 8.38
CA GLY A 49 4.51 8.25 7.06
C GLY A 49 5.54 8.36 5.93
N LEU A 50 6.42 9.37 5.95
CA LEU A 50 7.53 9.47 4.99
C LEU A 50 8.50 8.29 5.11
N GLY A 51 8.84 7.89 6.34
CA GLY A 51 9.69 6.72 6.58
C GLY A 51 9.05 5.42 6.11
N ALA A 52 7.73 5.28 6.31
CA ALA A 52 6.96 4.17 5.78
C ALA A 52 6.96 4.15 4.25
N SER A 53 6.70 5.29 3.62
CA SER A 53 6.68 5.44 2.15
C SER A 53 8.02 5.07 1.51
N LEU A 54 9.15 5.39 2.16
CA LEU A 54 10.47 4.96 1.68
C LEU A 54 10.62 3.43 1.72
N SER A 55 10.06 2.76 2.72
CA SER A 55 10.06 1.29 2.80
C SER A 55 9.15 0.70 1.73
N ASP A 56 7.98 1.30 1.49
CA ASP A 56 7.05 0.89 0.44
C ASP A 56 7.73 0.94 -0.94
N ILE A 57 8.54 1.97 -1.21
CA ILE A 57 9.33 2.04 -2.44
C ILE A 57 10.40 0.94 -2.50
N ALA A 58 11.08 0.63 -1.40
CA ALA A 58 12.03 -0.47 -1.36
C ALA A 58 11.35 -1.82 -1.69
N TYR A 59 10.15 -2.06 -1.16
CA TYR A 59 9.36 -3.25 -1.48
C TYR A 59 8.84 -3.26 -2.91
N ALA A 60 8.40 -2.11 -3.44
CA ALA A 60 7.93 -1.98 -4.81
C ALA A 60 9.06 -2.31 -5.80
N LEU A 61 10.27 -1.78 -5.56
CA LEU A 61 11.45 -2.09 -6.36
C LEU A 61 11.84 -3.56 -6.28
N LEU A 62 11.85 -4.14 -5.06
CA LEU A 62 12.15 -5.55 -4.87
C LEU A 62 11.13 -6.45 -5.58
N THR A 63 9.85 -6.09 -5.53
CA THR A 63 8.77 -6.82 -6.19
C THR A 63 8.87 -6.70 -7.70
N GLY A 64 9.08 -5.49 -8.24
CA GLY A 64 9.27 -5.28 -9.67
C GLY A 64 10.48 -6.05 -10.21
N TYR A 65 11.60 -6.01 -9.51
CA TYR A 65 12.79 -6.81 -9.86
C TYR A 65 12.52 -8.33 -9.77
N GLY A 66 11.79 -8.78 -8.76
CA GLY A 66 11.37 -10.17 -8.60
C GLY A 66 10.48 -10.66 -9.75
N MET A 67 9.55 -9.82 -10.22
CA MET A 67 8.68 -10.13 -11.35
C MET A 67 9.49 -10.28 -12.65
N SER A 68 10.55 -9.51 -12.85
CA SER A 68 11.44 -9.66 -14.02
C SER A 68 12.12 -11.02 -14.10
N PHE A 69 12.44 -11.67 -12.97
CA PHE A 69 13.02 -13.02 -12.99
C PHE A 69 12.06 -14.12 -13.43
N ILE A 70 10.75 -13.91 -13.24
CA ILE A 70 9.70 -14.92 -13.51
C ILE A 70 8.91 -14.51 -14.78
N PHE A 71 9.43 -13.57 -15.57
CA PHE A 71 8.73 -12.95 -16.69
C PHE A 71 8.16 -13.93 -17.72
N ASP A 72 8.98 -14.87 -18.19
CA ASP A 72 8.54 -15.82 -19.24
C ASP A 72 7.38 -16.69 -18.75
N PHE A 73 7.41 -17.06 -17.46
CA PHE A 73 6.30 -17.75 -16.80
C PHE A 73 5.08 -16.84 -16.62
N ILE A 74 5.30 -15.56 -16.29
CA ILE A 74 4.24 -14.55 -16.11
C ILE A 74 3.47 -14.30 -17.40
N ASN A 75 4.16 -14.05 -18.51
CA ASN A 75 3.53 -13.78 -19.80
C ASN A 75 2.72 -14.97 -20.31
N ALA A 76 3.25 -16.18 -20.15
CA ALA A 76 2.55 -17.40 -20.54
C ALA A 76 1.28 -17.67 -19.69
N ASN A 77 1.20 -17.11 -18.47
CA ASN A 77 0.17 -17.43 -17.48
C ASN A 77 -0.49 -16.18 -16.86
N LEU A 78 -0.57 -15.08 -17.61
CA LEU A 78 -1.06 -13.78 -17.10
C LEU A 78 -2.46 -13.89 -16.47
N PHE A 79 -3.33 -14.71 -17.06
CA PHE A 79 -4.65 -15.04 -16.50
C PHE A 79 -4.56 -15.62 -15.08
N TYR A 80 -3.70 -16.63 -14.88
CA TYR A 80 -3.52 -17.29 -13.58
C TYR A 80 -2.91 -16.35 -12.55
N LEU A 81 -2.03 -15.45 -12.97
CA LEU A 81 -1.43 -14.45 -12.08
C LEU A 81 -2.43 -13.41 -11.61
N GLN A 82 -3.28 -12.90 -12.50
CA GLN A 82 -4.34 -11.98 -12.08
C GLN A 82 -5.35 -12.67 -11.15
N LEU A 83 -5.65 -13.94 -11.41
CA LEU A 83 -6.51 -14.75 -10.56
C LEU A 83 -5.89 -14.92 -9.16
N LEU A 84 -4.61 -15.31 -9.10
CA LEU A 84 -3.84 -15.46 -7.87
C LEU A 84 -3.72 -14.13 -7.12
N GLY A 85 -3.41 -13.04 -7.83
CA GLY A 85 -3.37 -11.69 -7.26
C GLY A 85 -4.70 -11.28 -6.66
N SER A 86 -5.82 -11.55 -7.33
CA SER A 86 -7.17 -11.28 -6.81
C SER A 86 -7.47 -12.09 -5.54
N ILE A 87 -7.06 -13.36 -5.49
CA ILE A 87 -7.22 -14.22 -4.31
C ILE A 87 -6.35 -13.71 -3.14
N MET A 88 -5.10 -13.34 -3.40
CA MET A 88 -4.20 -12.78 -2.39
C MET A 88 -4.75 -11.47 -1.82
N LEU A 89 -5.24 -10.56 -2.69
CA LEU A 89 -5.86 -9.31 -2.26
C LEU A 89 -7.15 -9.54 -1.48
N LEU A 90 -7.95 -10.52 -1.86
CA LEU A 90 -9.15 -10.89 -1.11
C LEU A 90 -8.79 -11.36 0.30
N GLY A 91 -7.80 -12.26 0.42
CA GLY A 91 -7.28 -12.74 1.70
C GLY A 91 -6.72 -11.59 2.55
N PHE A 92 -5.98 -10.68 1.93
CA PHE A 92 -5.45 -9.49 2.59
C PHE A 92 -6.56 -8.54 3.07
N GLY A 93 -7.59 -8.30 2.24
CA GLY A 93 -8.75 -7.50 2.58
C GLY A 93 -9.51 -8.08 3.77
N PHE A 94 -9.71 -9.40 3.77
CA PHE A 94 -10.34 -10.11 4.88
C PHE A 94 -9.50 -10.06 6.17
N TYR A 95 -8.19 -10.28 6.05
CA TYR A 95 -7.26 -10.13 7.17
C TYR A 95 -7.31 -8.72 7.76
N THR A 96 -7.25 -7.69 6.91
CA THR A 96 -7.32 -6.29 7.34
C THR A 96 -8.66 -5.96 7.99
N PHE A 97 -9.76 -6.48 7.44
CA PHE A 97 -11.11 -6.29 7.98
C PHE A 97 -11.28 -6.86 9.39
N ARG A 98 -10.63 -8.00 9.69
CA ARG A 98 -10.68 -8.65 11.01
C ARG A 98 -9.54 -8.26 11.95
N SER A 99 -8.50 -7.61 11.44
CA SER A 99 -7.33 -7.23 12.21
C SER A 99 -7.69 -6.30 13.36
N ASN A 100 -7.16 -6.59 14.55
CA ASN A 100 -7.34 -5.74 15.73
C ASN A 100 -6.12 -4.81 15.91
N PRO A 101 -6.18 -3.55 15.45
CA PRO A 101 -5.04 -2.63 15.50
C PRO A 101 -4.65 -2.24 16.93
N VAL A 102 -5.49 -2.52 17.94
CA VAL A 102 -5.17 -2.30 19.36
C VAL A 102 -3.96 -3.12 19.80
N GLN A 103 -3.74 -4.31 19.22
CA GLN A 103 -2.59 -5.16 19.56
C GLN A 103 -1.25 -4.54 19.15
N SER A 104 -1.26 -3.60 18.20
CA SER A 104 -0.06 -2.90 17.76
C SER A 104 0.24 -1.63 18.57
N ILE A 105 -0.60 -1.27 19.54
CA ILE A 105 -0.37 -0.14 20.42
C ILE A 105 0.81 -0.46 21.34
N ARG A 106 1.86 0.34 21.23
CA ARG A 106 3.02 0.29 22.13
C ARG A 106 3.14 1.61 22.89
N PRO A 107 3.70 1.62 24.11
CA PRO A 107 3.96 2.86 24.82
C PRO A 107 4.90 3.76 24.01
N ILE A 108 4.57 5.04 23.94
CA ILE A 108 5.35 6.04 23.21
C ILE A 108 6.25 6.73 24.22
N SER A 109 7.52 6.96 23.87
CA SER A 109 8.40 7.79 24.70
C SER A 109 7.78 9.18 24.95
N THR A 110 7.88 9.66 26.19
CA THR A 110 7.46 11.00 26.61
C THR A 110 8.26 12.10 25.91
N ASN A 111 9.48 11.80 25.46
CA ASN A 111 10.26 12.71 24.64
C ASN A 111 9.82 12.62 23.16
N LYS A 112 9.61 13.77 22.54
CA LYS A 112 9.27 13.84 21.10
C LYS A 112 10.37 13.24 20.24
N GLY A 113 11.63 13.41 20.63
CA GLY A 113 12.81 13.04 19.84
C GLY A 113 12.93 13.87 18.57
N SER A 114 13.91 13.55 17.72
CA SER A 114 14.13 14.23 16.44
C SER A 114 13.21 13.70 15.33
N TYR A 115 12.95 14.51 14.30
CA TYR A 115 12.22 14.07 13.11
C TYR A 115 12.92 12.89 12.44
N PHE A 116 14.24 12.95 12.32
CA PHE A 116 15.06 11.89 11.72
C PHE A 116 14.93 10.55 12.46
N HIS A 117 14.92 10.56 13.79
CA HIS A 117 14.71 9.33 14.56
C HIS A 117 13.32 8.74 14.34
N ASN A 118 12.27 9.58 14.30
CA ASN A 118 10.91 9.11 14.02
C ASN A 118 10.79 8.57 12.58
N PHE A 119 11.50 9.16 11.61
CA PHE A 119 11.59 8.66 10.24
C PHE A 119 12.22 7.27 10.18
N ILE A 120 13.43 7.09 10.73
CA ILE A 120 14.17 5.82 10.68
C ILE A 120 13.39 4.69 11.36
N THR A 121 12.81 4.97 12.53
CA THR A 121 12.04 3.95 13.26
C THR A 121 10.80 3.53 12.48
N ALA A 122 10.12 4.46 11.79
CA ALA A 122 9.00 4.11 10.94
C ALA A 122 9.41 3.27 9.73
N PHE A 123 10.52 3.65 9.09
CA PHE A 123 11.13 2.89 8.01
C PHE A 123 11.45 1.45 8.46
N ALA A 124 12.18 1.29 9.56
CA ALA A 124 12.55 -0.03 10.07
C ALA A 124 11.33 -0.90 10.42
N VAL A 125 10.29 -0.33 11.04
CA VAL A 125 9.07 -1.07 11.38
C VAL A 125 8.32 -1.51 10.12
N THR A 126 8.29 -0.68 9.07
CA THR A 126 7.64 -1.00 7.79
C THR A 126 8.44 -2.06 7.03
N LEU A 127 9.76 -1.88 6.95
CA LEU A 127 10.69 -2.84 6.33
C LEU A 127 10.74 -4.19 7.05
N SER A 128 10.34 -4.26 8.32
CA SER A 128 10.25 -5.52 9.06
C SER A 128 8.90 -6.23 8.88
N ASN A 129 7.97 -5.66 8.11
CA ASN A 129 6.64 -6.22 7.92
C ASN A 129 6.56 -7.05 6.61
N PRO A 130 6.72 -8.38 6.67
CA PRO A 130 6.67 -9.24 5.49
C PRO A 130 5.29 -9.28 4.83
N LEU A 131 4.22 -8.79 5.46
CA LEU A 131 2.91 -8.74 4.83
C LEU A 131 2.86 -7.72 3.68
N ILE A 132 3.70 -6.69 3.71
CA ILE A 132 3.72 -5.63 2.69
C ILE A 132 4.22 -6.18 1.36
N ILE A 133 5.24 -7.03 1.35
CA ILE A 133 5.75 -7.62 0.10
C ILE A 133 4.69 -8.52 -0.57
N PHE A 134 3.92 -9.30 0.20
CA PHE A 134 2.81 -10.08 -0.35
C PHE A 134 1.70 -9.20 -0.94
N LEU A 135 1.44 -8.05 -0.32
CA LEU A 135 0.48 -7.08 -0.84
C LEU A 135 0.95 -6.48 -2.17
N PHE A 136 2.23 -6.11 -2.27
CA PHE A 136 2.82 -5.64 -3.53
C PHE A 136 2.75 -6.70 -4.63
N ILE A 137 3.11 -7.96 -4.33
CA ILE A 137 2.99 -9.07 -5.29
C ILE A 137 1.55 -9.21 -5.78
N GLY A 138 0.58 -9.23 -4.87
CA GLY A 138 -0.84 -9.34 -5.23
C GLY A 138 -1.34 -8.18 -6.08
N LEU A 139 -0.95 -6.94 -5.74
CA LEU A 139 -1.33 -5.73 -6.48
C LEU A 139 -0.66 -5.66 -7.86
N PHE A 140 0.64 -5.97 -7.95
CA PHE A 140 1.38 -5.95 -9.21
C PHE A 140 0.86 -7.02 -10.16
N ALA A 141 0.61 -8.23 -9.66
CA ALA A 141 0.00 -9.31 -10.44
C ALA A 141 -1.43 -8.96 -10.88
N ARG A 142 -2.23 -8.34 -9.99
CA ARG A 142 -3.62 -7.97 -10.30
C ARG A 142 -3.72 -6.89 -11.38
N PHE A 143 -2.93 -5.83 -11.26
CA PHE A 143 -2.98 -4.69 -12.17
C PHE A 143 -2.06 -4.85 -13.40
N ALA A 144 -1.29 -5.94 -13.47
CA ALA A 144 -0.14 -6.10 -14.36
C ALA A 144 0.73 -4.85 -14.36
N PHE A 145 1.08 -4.40 -13.14
CA PHE A 145 1.81 -3.16 -12.92
C PHE A 145 3.31 -3.41 -13.04
N VAL A 146 3.99 -2.63 -13.88
CA VAL A 146 5.42 -2.76 -14.20
C VAL A 146 5.74 -4.16 -14.75
N LEU A 147 5.33 -4.39 -15.99
CA LEU A 147 5.67 -5.62 -16.72
C LEU A 147 7.10 -5.54 -17.27
N PRO A 148 7.84 -6.65 -17.29
CA PRO A 148 9.17 -6.68 -17.89
C PRO A 148 9.12 -6.35 -19.39
N GLY A 149 10.10 -5.57 -19.84
CA GLY A 149 10.14 -5.03 -21.22
C GLY A 149 9.53 -3.63 -21.37
N MET A 150 8.94 -3.07 -20.31
CA MET A 150 8.57 -1.65 -20.31
C MET A 150 9.82 -0.76 -20.30
N PRO A 151 9.78 0.41 -20.96
CA PRO A 151 10.86 1.38 -20.90
C PRO A 151 11.13 1.84 -19.45
N VAL A 152 12.40 2.06 -19.11
CA VAL A 152 12.83 2.47 -17.76
C VAL A 152 12.11 3.74 -17.29
N TYR A 153 11.81 4.68 -18.19
CA TYR A 153 11.11 5.92 -17.82
C TYR A 153 9.68 5.64 -17.34
N GLU A 154 8.98 4.64 -17.89
CA GLU A 154 7.64 4.25 -17.46
C GLU A 154 7.70 3.61 -16.08
N GLU A 155 8.64 2.69 -15.84
CA GLU A 155 8.84 2.10 -14.52
C GLU A 155 9.06 3.17 -13.44
N VAL A 156 9.93 4.15 -13.72
CA VAL A 156 10.19 5.28 -12.81
C VAL A 156 8.92 6.09 -12.55
N ILE A 157 8.13 6.39 -13.58
CA ILE A 157 6.84 7.09 -13.43
C ILE A 157 5.88 6.28 -12.56
N GLY A 158 5.81 4.96 -12.77
CA GLY A 158 5.00 4.05 -11.98
C GLY A 158 5.39 4.07 -10.49
N TYR A 159 6.68 3.94 -10.18
CA TYR A 159 7.15 4.00 -8.78
C TYR A 159 6.94 5.38 -8.14
N LEU A 160 7.10 6.47 -8.90
CA LEU A 160 6.77 7.81 -8.43
C LEU A 160 5.27 7.96 -8.14
N ALA A 161 4.40 7.36 -8.96
CA ALA A 161 2.96 7.34 -8.71
C ALA A 161 2.61 6.58 -7.42
N ILE A 162 3.26 5.45 -7.14
CA ILE A 162 3.15 4.73 -5.85
C ILE A 162 3.56 5.64 -4.69
N LEU A 163 4.70 6.32 -4.81
CA LEU A 163 5.17 7.24 -3.77
C LEU A 163 4.14 8.35 -3.53
N LEU A 164 3.62 8.97 -4.58
CA LEU A 164 2.61 10.03 -4.48
C LEU A 164 1.32 9.54 -3.84
N GLY A 165 0.86 8.33 -4.18
CA GLY A 165 -0.30 7.69 -3.54
C GLY A 165 -0.09 7.47 -2.05
N ALA A 166 1.06 6.90 -1.67
CA ALA A 166 1.44 6.68 -0.28
C ALA A 166 1.51 8.01 0.51
N LEU A 167 2.21 9.02 -0.03
CA LEU A 167 2.33 10.33 0.58
C LEU A 167 0.98 11.02 0.77
N THR A 168 0.08 10.89 -0.22
CA THR A 168 -1.28 11.43 -0.14
C THR A 168 -2.05 10.76 1.00
N TRP A 169 -1.95 9.43 1.13
CA TRP A 169 -2.57 8.71 2.23
C TRP A 169 -2.02 9.14 3.59
N TRP A 170 -0.69 9.18 3.75
CA TRP A 170 -0.05 9.57 5.01
C TRP A 170 -0.35 11.02 5.40
N PHE A 171 -0.40 11.92 4.42
CA PHE A 171 -0.82 13.30 4.65
C PHE A 171 -2.30 13.35 5.08
N GLY A 172 -3.18 12.62 4.38
CA GLY A 172 -4.61 12.55 4.66
C GLY A 172 -4.91 12.02 6.07
N ILE A 173 -4.30 10.89 6.46
CA ILE A 173 -4.55 10.30 7.78
C ILE A 173 -4.03 11.19 8.91
N THR A 174 -2.85 11.80 8.74
CA THR A 174 -2.27 12.67 9.79
C THR A 174 -3.06 13.97 9.91
N PHE A 175 -3.57 14.52 8.79
CA PHE A 175 -4.47 15.66 8.80
C PHE A 175 -5.79 15.32 9.50
N PHE A 176 -6.43 14.21 9.11
CA PHE A 176 -7.69 13.76 9.69
C PHE A 176 -7.55 13.53 11.21
N VAL A 177 -6.58 12.70 11.63
CA VAL A 177 -6.32 12.39 13.04
C VAL A 177 -6.01 13.66 13.84
N SER A 178 -5.24 14.59 13.28
CA SER A 178 -4.97 15.88 13.94
C SER A 178 -6.23 16.72 14.11
N LYS A 179 -7.17 16.68 13.15
CA LYS A 179 -8.43 17.44 13.20
C LYS A 179 -9.42 16.83 14.21
N VAL A 180 -9.52 15.51 14.27
CA VAL A 180 -10.43 14.79 15.18
C VAL A 180 -9.78 14.35 16.49
N ARG A 181 -8.58 14.87 16.82
CA ARG A 181 -7.74 14.40 17.95
C ARG A 181 -8.43 14.36 19.31
N THR A 182 -9.42 15.22 19.55
CA THR A 182 -10.19 15.28 20.80
C THR A 182 -11.26 14.20 20.93
N ARG A 183 -11.61 13.54 19.82
CA ARG A 183 -12.65 12.49 19.73
C ARG A 183 -12.08 11.16 19.26
N PHE A 184 -10.79 11.10 18.98
CA PHE A 184 -10.15 9.92 18.40
C PHE A 184 -10.01 8.82 19.47
N ASN A 185 -10.67 7.69 19.25
CA ASN A 185 -10.68 6.54 20.15
C ASN A 185 -10.36 5.24 19.39
N LEU A 186 -10.18 4.14 20.12
CA LEU A 186 -9.87 2.82 19.55
C LEU A 186 -10.92 2.35 18.52
N ARG A 187 -12.18 2.78 18.68
CA ARG A 187 -13.27 2.45 17.73
C ARG A 187 -13.04 3.08 16.37
N GLY A 188 -12.48 4.30 16.32
CA GLY A 188 -12.11 4.97 15.06
C GLY A 188 -11.04 4.18 14.29
N ILE A 189 -10.03 3.66 14.97
CA ILE A 189 -8.96 2.84 14.37
C ILE A 189 -9.53 1.54 13.79
N TRP A 190 -10.44 0.88 14.55
CA TRP A 190 -11.16 -0.31 14.09
C TRP A 190 -12.02 -0.04 12.86
N LEU A 191 -12.75 1.07 12.86
CA LEU A 191 -13.61 1.45 11.74
C LEU A 191 -12.80 1.67 10.46
N ILE A 192 -11.63 2.32 10.55
CA ILE A 192 -10.76 2.55 9.40
C ILE A 192 -10.30 1.22 8.78
N ASN A 193 -9.80 0.26 9.58
CA ASN A 193 -9.41 -1.07 9.06
C ASN A 193 -10.58 -1.83 8.45
N ARG A 194 -11.78 -1.71 9.03
CA ARG A 194 -12.98 -2.37 8.51
C ARG A 194 -13.44 -1.77 7.18
N ILE A 195 -13.36 -0.45 7.02
CA ILE A 195 -13.65 0.23 5.75
C ILE A 195 -12.63 -0.18 4.69
N ILE A 196 -11.32 -0.08 5.00
CA ILE A 196 -10.25 -0.42 4.06
C ILE A 196 -10.33 -1.88 3.64
N GLY A 197 -10.45 -2.79 4.60
CA GLY A 197 -10.59 -4.22 4.31
C GLY A 197 -11.84 -4.50 3.48
N GLY A 198 -12.96 -3.82 3.75
CA GLY A 198 -14.19 -3.90 2.96
C GLY A 198 -13.99 -3.47 1.50
N VAL A 199 -13.39 -2.30 1.30
CA VAL A 199 -13.07 -1.77 -0.04
C VAL A 199 -12.14 -2.71 -0.79
N VAL A 200 -11.06 -3.18 -0.16
CA VAL A 200 -10.11 -4.11 -0.77
C VAL A 200 -10.80 -5.42 -1.15
N MET A 201 -11.66 -5.98 -0.30
CA MET A 201 -12.41 -7.20 -0.62
C MET A 201 -13.34 -6.99 -1.83
N VAL A 202 -14.06 -5.87 -1.91
CA VAL A 202 -14.93 -5.56 -3.04
C VAL A 202 -14.13 -5.41 -4.34
N VAL A 203 -13.04 -4.66 -4.33
CA VAL A 203 -12.15 -4.49 -5.49
C VAL A 203 -11.56 -5.84 -5.93
N SER A 204 -11.20 -6.69 -4.97
CA SER A 204 -10.66 -8.03 -5.25
C SER A 204 -11.71 -8.97 -5.86
N LEU A 205 -12.95 -8.95 -5.35
CA LEU A 205 -14.07 -9.74 -5.90
C LEU A 205 -14.44 -9.29 -7.30
N LEU A 206 -14.59 -7.98 -7.52
CA LEU A 206 -14.81 -7.43 -8.84
C LEU A 206 -13.67 -7.86 -9.77
N GLY A 207 -12.43 -7.74 -9.30
CA GLY A 207 -11.27 -8.10 -10.10
C GLY A 207 -11.20 -9.58 -10.48
N PHE A 208 -11.55 -10.45 -9.54
CA PHE A 208 -11.68 -11.89 -9.78
C PHE A 208 -12.74 -12.20 -10.84
N ILE A 209 -13.92 -11.59 -10.72
CA ILE A 209 -15.01 -11.76 -11.69
C ILE A 209 -14.59 -11.25 -13.08
N PHE A 210 -13.97 -10.07 -13.16
CA PHE A 210 -13.48 -9.51 -14.42
C PHE A 210 -12.46 -10.43 -15.11
N THR A 211 -11.50 -10.97 -14.35
CA THR A 211 -10.54 -11.93 -14.89
C THR A 211 -11.24 -13.19 -15.42
N LEU A 212 -12.25 -13.73 -14.71
CA LEU A 212 -13.01 -14.89 -15.17
C LEU A 212 -13.87 -14.61 -16.42
N LEU A 213 -14.39 -13.40 -16.57
CA LEU A 213 -15.18 -12.99 -17.74
C LEU A 213 -14.33 -12.72 -18.98
N GLY A 214 -12.99 -12.81 -18.88
CA GLY A 214 -12.08 -12.45 -19.97
C GLY A 214 -12.05 -10.94 -20.28
N ALA A 215 -12.83 -10.14 -19.55
CA ALA A 215 -12.82 -8.69 -19.60
C ALA A 215 -11.72 -8.20 -18.65
N SER A 216 -10.47 -8.28 -19.11
CA SER A 216 -9.42 -7.48 -18.49
C SER A 216 -9.71 -6.01 -18.76
N PHE A 217 -9.56 -5.13 -17.77
CA PHE A 217 -9.40 -3.70 -18.04
C PHE A 217 -8.05 -3.50 -18.75
N TYR A 218 -8.01 -3.84 -20.03
CA TYR A 218 -6.97 -3.56 -21.01
C TYR A 218 -7.66 -3.08 -22.28
#